data_AF-A0AAW0PYC5-F1
#
_entry.id   AF-A0AAW0PYC5-F1
#
_cell.length_a   1.000
_cell.length_b   1.000
_cell.length_c   1.000
_cell.angle_alpha   90.00
_cell.angle_beta   90.00
_cell.angle_gamma   90.00
#
_symmetry.space_group_name_H-M   'P 1'
#
loop_
_entity.id
_entity.type
_entity.pdbx_description
1 polymer ?
#
loop_
_entity_poly.entity_id
_entity_poly.type
_entity_poly.pdbx_seq_one_letter_code
_entity_poly.pdbx_strand_id
1 'polypeptide(L)'
;MELDPETCQCVCRHGDRPCGPNRRFDRNSCQCVCNGGPSAHSCPPHFSFDTDTCQCTCLKSCPRHQPLNRAKCQCECNESPNKCFLRGRRFHQGSCSCVRPPCEVRRRRCEPGFSFSEEVCRSMVSEEVYISDLGGWLWR
;
A
#
# COMPACT_ATOMS: atom_id res chain seq x y z
N MET A 1 1.77 -44.31 7.51
CA MET A 1 0.97 -45.22 8.34
C MET A 1 1.38 -46.63 7.99
N GLU A 2 1.53 -47.51 8.98
CA GLU A 2 1.97 -48.90 8.78
C GLU A 2 1.10 -49.82 9.64
N LEU A 3 0.71 -50.97 9.12
CA LEU A 3 -0.03 -51.98 9.88
C LEU A 3 0.96 -52.72 10.80
N ASP A 4 0.73 -52.65 12.11
CA ASP A 4 1.41 -53.47 13.10
C ASP A 4 0.89 -54.92 12.98
N PRO A 5 1.76 -55.90 12.66
CA PRO A 5 1.35 -57.29 12.46
C PRO A 5 0.92 -58.00 13.76
N GLU A 6 1.35 -57.52 14.93
CA GLU A 6 1.03 -58.14 16.22
C GLU A 6 -0.31 -57.66 16.77
N THR A 7 -0.60 -56.37 16.60
CA THR A 7 -1.86 -55.77 17.06
C THR A 7 -2.93 -55.68 15.97
N CYS A 8 -2.54 -55.92 14.70
CA CYS A 8 -3.35 -55.61 13.51
C CYS A 8 -3.86 -54.16 13.49
N GLN A 9 -3.15 -53.22 14.13
CA GLN A 9 -3.52 -51.80 14.17
C GLN A 9 -2.63 -50.97 13.25
N CYS A 10 -3.21 -49.96 12.61
CA CYS A 10 -2.43 -48.98 11.88
C CYS A 10 -1.72 -48.02 12.85
N VAL A 11 -0.39 -48.02 12.84
CA VAL A 11 0.45 -47.19 13.71
C VAL A 11 1.31 -46.21 12.91
N CYS A 12 1.68 -45.10 13.55
CA CYS A 12 2.63 -44.14 13.01
C CYS A 12 4.04 -44.47 13.51
N ARG A 13 4.90 -45.04 12.65
CA ARG A 13 6.27 -45.44 13.03
C ARG A 13 7.15 -44.33 13.63
N HIS A 14 6.88 -43.07 13.33
CA HIS A 14 7.62 -41.90 13.84
C HIS A 14 6.79 -41.05 14.82
N GLY A 15 5.78 -41.67 15.46
CA GLY A 15 4.58 -41.06 16.02
C GLY A 15 4.67 -40.09 17.19
N ASP A 16 5.84 -39.54 17.53
CA ASP A 16 5.97 -38.54 18.60
C ASP A 16 7.11 -37.54 18.38
N ARG A 17 7.55 -37.33 17.13
CA ARG A 17 8.40 -36.16 16.87
C ARG A 17 7.60 -34.90 17.19
N PRO A 18 8.13 -33.98 18.03
CA PRO A 18 7.42 -32.74 18.34
C PRO A 18 7.19 -31.98 17.04
N CYS A 19 5.93 -31.71 16.73
CA CYS A 19 5.59 -30.84 15.63
C CYS A 19 6.07 -29.42 15.94
N GLY A 20 6.45 -28.68 14.91
CA GLY A 20 6.85 -27.28 15.04
C GLY A 20 5.74 -26.38 15.61
N PRO A 21 6.03 -25.10 15.82
CA PRO A 21 5.05 -24.15 16.36
C PRO A 21 3.76 -24.14 15.55
N ASN A 22 2.63 -23.95 16.23
CA ASN A 22 1.28 -23.90 15.66
C ASN A 22 0.83 -25.18 14.92
N ARG A 23 1.51 -26.31 15.15
CA ARG A 23 1.16 -27.61 14.58
C ARG A 23 0.91 -28.65 15.66
N ARG A 24 0.12 -29.67 15.32
CA ARG A 24 -0.09 -30.88 16.11
C ARG A 24 0.12 -32.10 15.24
N PHE A 25 0.51 -33.21 15.86
CA PHE A 25 0.58 -34.48 15.17
C PHE A 25 -0.84 -35.04 14.99
N ASP A 26 -1.23 -35.30 13.75
CA ASP A 26 -2.47 -35.99 13.42
C ASP A 26 -2.18 -37.49 13.26
N ARG A 27 -2.75 -38.29 14.18
CA ARG A 27 -2.55 -39.75 14.21
C ARG A 27 -3.22 -40.48 13.05
N ASN A 28 -4.22 -39.87 12.41
CA ASN A 28 -4.91 -40.50 11.27
C ASN A 28 -4.09 -40.39 9.99
N SER A 29 -3.47 -39.23 9.74
CA SER A 29 -2.59 -39.01 8.58
C SER A 29 -1.11 -39.33 8.86
N CYS A 30 -0.73 -39.50 10.12
CA CYS A 30 0.66 -39.55 10.58
C CYS A 30 1.50 -38.33 10.15
N GLN A 31 0.89 -37.13 10.13
CA GLN A 31 1.54 -35.88 9.71
C GLN A 31 1.36 -34.75 10.72
N CYS A 32 2.24 -33.75 10.68
CA CYS A 32 2.06 -32.51 11.46
C CYS A 32 1.14 -31.54 10.73
N VAL A 33 -0.05 -31.34 11.27
CA VAL A 33 -1.09 -30.46 10.71
C VAL A 33 -1.24 -29.19 11.54
N CYS A 34 -1.75 -28.12 10.93
CA CYS A 34 -1.99 -26.86 11.62
C CYS A 34 -3.02 -26.98 12.74
N ASN A 35 -2.77 -26.28 13.85
CA ASN A 35 -3.66 -26.22 15.01
C ASN A 35 -5.00 -25.56 14.65
N GLY A 36 -6.11 -26.13 15.13
CA GLY A 36 -7.45 -25.54 15.03
C GLY A 36 -8.37 -26.10 13.94
N GLY A 37 -8.00 -27.20 13.27
CA GLY A 37 -8.89 -27.93 12.37
C GLY A 37 -9.31 -27.14 11.12
N PRO A 38 -10.34 -27.59 10.37
CA PRO A 38 -10.75 -26.96 9.12
C PRO A 38 -11.15 -25.49 9.25
N SER A 39 -11.66 -25.09 10.42
CA SER A 39 -12.08 -23.72 10.72
C SER A 39 -10.90 -22.77 10.98
N ALA A 40 -9.72 -23.28 11.37
CA ALA A 40 -8.52 -22.46 11.53
C ALA A 40 -7.92 -21.96 10.20
N HIS A 41 -8.37 -22.51 9.07
CA HIS A 41 -8.06 -21.99 7.75
C HIS A 41 -8.90 -20.77 7.36
N SER A 42 -9.90 -20.39 8.19
CA SER A 42 -10.70 -19.19 7.94
C SER A 42 -9.95 -17.95 8.41
N CYS A 43 -9.28 -17.28 7.47
CA CYS A 43 -8.62 -16.01 7.74
C CYS A 43 -9.59 -14.82 7.69
N PRO A 44 -9.27 -13.70 8.38
CA PRO A 44 -9.99 -12.46 8.21
C PRO A 44 -10.00 -11.99 6.74
N PRO A 45 -10.95 -11.13 6.33
CA PRO A 45 -11.00 -10.60 4.97
C PRO A 45 -9.65 -10.03 4.51
N HIS A 46 -9.27 -10.34 3.28
CA HIS A 46 -7.99 -9.95 2.65
C HIS A 46 -6.73 -10.64 3.19
N PHE A 47 -6.83 -11.52 4.18
CA PHE A 47 -5.73 -12.37 4.61
C PHE A 47 -5.83 -13.76 3.97
N SER A 48 -4.68 -14.37 3.70
CA SER A 48 -4.57 -15.74 3.20
C SER A 48 -3.95 -16.64 4.26
N PHE A 49 -4.46 -17.86 4.38
CA PHE A 49 -3.87 -18.85 5.28
C PHE A 49 -2.57 -19.39 4.66
N ASP A 50 -1.48 -19.28 5.40
CA ASP A 50 -0.20 -19.87 5.06
C ASP A 50 -0.10 -21.26 5.71
N THR A 51 -0.03 -22.29 4.87
CA THR A 51 0.03 -23.70 5.29
C THR A 51 1.35 -24.10 5.92
N ASP A 52 2.41 -23.33 5.71
CA ASP A 52 3.76 -23.61 6.21
C ASP A 52 3.93 -23.03 7.61
N THR A 53 3.41 -21.83 7.86
CA THR A 53 3.47 -21.17 9.17
C THR A 53 2.24 -21.42 10.04
N CYS A 54 1.16 -21.93 9.46
CA CYS A 54 -0.15 -22.09 10.09
C CYS A 54 -0.72 -20.77 10.60
N GLN A 55 -0.53 -19.69 9.85
CA GLN A 55 -0.95 -18.33 10.21
C GLN A 55 -1.64 -17.62 9.05
N CYS A 56 -2.45 -16.62 9.37
CA CYS A 56 -3.03 -15.73 8.37
C CYS A 56 -2.04 -14.61 8.02
N THR A 57 -1.65 -14.54 6.76
CA THR A 57 -0.69 -13.56 6.25
C THR A 57 -1.35 -12.61 5.26
N CYS A 58 -0.86 -11.37 5.23
CA CYS A 58 -1.27 -10.39 4.25
C CYS A 58 -0.29 -10.40 3.07
N LEU A 59 -0.73 -10.89 1.91
CA LEU A 59 0.10 -10.97 0.69
C LEU A 59 -0.12 -9.78 -0.26
N LYS A 60 -0.86 -8.76 0.17
CA LYS A 60 -1.23 -7.63 -0.67
C LYS A 60 -0.05 -6.71 -0.91
N SER A 61 0.24 -6.43 -2.18
CA SER A 61 1.12 -5.34 -2.60
C SER A 61 0.28 -4.09 -2.89
N CYS A 62 0.79 -2.91 -2.55
CA CYS A 62 0.09 -1.65 -2.75
C CYS A 62 0.89 -0.66 -3.61
N PRO A 63 0.21 0.23 -4.37
CA PRO A 63 0.86 1.33 -5.08
C PRO A 63 1.65 2.24 -4.15
N ARG A 64 2.70 2.92 -4.64
CA ARG A 64 3.54 3.83 -3.83
C ARG A 64 2.76 4.87 -3.02
N HIS A 65 1.63 5.35 -3.54
CA HIS A 65 0.84 6.41 -2.91
C HIS A 65 -0.22 5.90 -1.92
N GLN A 66 -0.39 4.58 -1.80
CA GLN A 66 -1.37 3.94 -0.92
C GLN A 66 -0.68 2.90 -0.06
N PRO A 67 0.02 3.28 1.02
CA PRO A 67 0.71 2.31 1.85
C PRO A 67 -0.23 1.23 2.40
N LEU A 68 0.33 0.03 2.57
CA LEU A 68 -0.38 -1.12 3.11
C LEU A 68 -0.59 -0.95 4.62
N ASN A 69 -1.84 -0.91 5.04
CA ASN A 69 -2.23 -1.13 6.42
C ASN A 69 -2.21 -2.64 6.72
N ARG A 70 -1.14 -3.11 7.38
CA ARG A 70 -0.93 -4.55 7.67
C ARG A 70 -1.99 -5.14 8.60
N ALA A 71 -2.60 -4.35 9.48
CA ALA A 71 -3.61 -4.84 10.42
C ALA A 71 -4.93 -5.17 9.72
N LYS A 72 -5.27 -4.45 8.64
CA LYS A 72 -6.47 -4.67 7.84
C LYS A 72 -6.20 -5.38 6.50
N CYS A 73 -4.93 -5.54 6.15
CA CYS A 73 -4.47 -5.96 4.83
C CYS A 73 -5.10 -5.13 3.68
N GLN A 74 -5.16 -3.81 3.85
CA GLN A 74 -5.75 -2.88 2.88
C GLN A 74 -4.79 -1.76 2.51
N CYS A 75 -4.85 -1.31 1.25
CA CYS A 75 -4.09 -0.15 0.79
C CYS A 75 -4.90 1.10 1.15
N GLU A 76 -4.34 2.00 1.95
CA GLU A 76 -5.05 3.18 2.44
C GLU A 76 -4.25 4.45 2.06
N CYS A 77 -4.95 5.51 1.66
CA CYS A 77 -4.30 6.81 1.50
C CYS A 77 -3.94 7.38 2.88
N ASN A 78 -2.72 7.90 3.05
CA ASN A 78 -2.33 8.61 4.28
C ASN A 78 -3.06 9.95 4.42
N GLU A 79 -3.26 10.63 3.29
CA GLU A 79 -4.01 11.86 3.17
C GLU A 79 -5.48 11.58 2.92
N SER A 80 -6.34 12.51 3.34
CA SER A 80 -7.78 12.44 3.13
C SER A 80 -8.33 13.79 2.68
N PRO A 81 -9.52 13.83 2.05
CA PRO A 81 -10.19 15.08 1.69
C PRO A 81 -10.21 16.10 2.83
N ASN A 82 -10.58 15.67 4.03
CA ASN A 82 -10.67 16.54 5.20
C ASN A 82 -9.30 17.02 5.67
N LYS A 83 -8.28 16.15 5.74
CA LYS A 83 -6.91 16.55 6.11
C LYS A 83 -6.34 17.58 5.14
N CYS A 84 -6.55 17.39 3.84
CA CYS A 84 -6.11 18.36 2.84
C CYS A 84 -6.89 19.68 2.97
N PHE A 85 -8.21 19.62 3.15
CA PHE A 85 -9.06 20.79 3.29
C PHE A 85 -8.67 21.65 4.50
N LEU A 86 -8.41 21.03 5.66
CA LEU A 86 -7.93 21.73 6.86
C LEU A 86 -6.57 22.43 6.65
N ARG A 87 -5.80 22.04 5.62
CA ARG A 87 -4.54 22.68 5.21
C ARG A 87 -4.71 23.64 4.03
N GLY A 88 -5.94 23.98 3.65
CA GLY A 88 -6.24 24.83 2.49
C GLY A 88 -5.85 24.20 1.15
N ARG A 89 -5.82 22.87 1.06
CA ARG A 89 -5.42 22.11 -0.12
C ARG A 89 -6.54 21.20 -0.60
N ARG A 90 -6.50 20.82 -1.88
CA ARG A 90 -7.43 19.86 -2.47
C ARG A 90 -6.82 18.46 -2.42
N PHE A 91 -7.62 17.47 -2.04
CA PHE A 91 -7.20 16.07 -2.14
C PHE A 91 -7.29 15.59 -3.59
N HIS A 92 -6.19 15.05 -4.11
CA HIS A 92 -6.16 14.39 -5.41
C HIS A 92 -6.27 12.88 -5.24
N GLN A 93 -7.39 12.30 -5.68
CA GLN A 93 -7.74 10.91 -5.40
C GLN A 93 -6.79 9.91 -6.08
N GLY A 94 -6.32 10.20 -7.30
CA GLY A 94 -5.43 9.30 -8.04
C GLY A 94 -4.04 9.15 -7.43
N SER A 95 -3.53 10.18 -6.76
CA SER A 95 -2.19 10.19 -6.14
C SER A 95 -2.24 10.19 -4.61
N CYS A 96 -3.43 10.12 -4.00
CA CYS A 96 -3.62 10.23 -2.55
C CYS A 96 -2.83 11.38 -1.90
N SER A 97 -2.78 12.56 -2.54
CA SER A 97 -1.95 13.68 -2.07
C SER A 97 -2.72 14.99 -1.98
N CYS A 98 -2.23 15.91 -1.13
CA CYS A 98 -2.78 17.26 -0.99
C CYS A 98 -2.12 18.22 -1.98
N VAL A 99 -2.84 18.58 -3.03
CA VAL A 99 -2.40 19.54 -4.05
C VAL A 99 -2.94 20.94 -3.74
N ARG A 100 -2.24 21.98 -4.18
CA ARG A 100 -2.80 23.33 -4.12
C ARG A 100 -4.03 23.38 -5.05
N PRO A 101 -5.09 24.12 -4.68
CA PRO A 101 -6.16 24.41 -5.61
C PRO A 101 -5.58 25.10 -6.86
N PRO A 102 -6.16 24.89 -8.05
CA PRO A 102 -5.82 25.70 -9.22
C PRO A 102 -5.98 27.18 -8.89
N CYS A 103 -5.11 28.04 -9.44
CA CYS A 103 -5.23 29.46 -9.21
C CYS A 103 -6.57 29.99 -9.76
N GLU A 104 -7.36 30.67 -8.92
CA GLU A 104 -8.69 31.18 -9.30
C GLU A 104 -8.64 32.36 -10.28
N VAL A 105 -7.45 32.90 -10.56
CA VAL A 105 -7.27 34.01 -11.48
C VAL A 105 -7.68 33.55 -12.87
N ARG A 106 -8.93 33.89 -13.23
CA ARG A 106 -9.41 34.00 -14.62
C ARG A 106 -8.28 34.55 -15.45
N ARG A 107 -7.63 33.67 -16.24
CA ARG A 107 -6.46 33.91 -17.11
C ARG A 107 -6.34 35.38 -17.53
N ARG A 108 -5.80 36.23 -16.66
CA ARG A 108 -5.42 37.58 -17.05
C ARG A 108 -4.17 37.36 -17.88
N ARG A 109 -4.15 37.86 -19.11
CA ARG A 109 -2.91 37.85 -19.88
C ARG A 109 -1.87 38.57 -19.04
N CYS A 110 -0.77 37.89 -18.75
CA CYS A 110 0.39 38.53 -18.15
C CYS A 110 0.87 39.63 -19.08
N GLU A 111 1.43 40.69 -18.51
CA GLU A 111 2.12 41.70 -19.31
C GLU A 111 3.26 41.04 -20.10
N PRO A 112 3.62 41.57 -21.27
CA PRO A 112 4.78 41.10 -22.01
C PRO A 112 6.00 41.02 -21.07
N GLY A 113 6.72 39.90 -21.09
CA GLY A 113 7.94 39.68 -20.28
C GLY A 113 7.66 39.08 -18.91
N PHE A 114 6.41 38.73 -18.63
CA PHE A 114 6.00 37.99 -17.46
C PHE A 114 5.27 36.70 -17.85
N SER A 115 5.52 35.63 -17.12
CA SER A 115 4.81 34.35 -17.20
C SER A 115 4.05 34.07 -15.91
N PHE A 116 2.84 33.52 -16.01
CA PHE A 116 2.07 33.13 -14.83
C PHE A 116 2.69 31.89 -14.17
N SER A 117 3.00 31.97 -12.87
CA SER A 117 3.42 30.80 -12.09
C SER A 117 2.23 30.21 -11.34
N GLU A 118 1.98 28.93 -11.58
CA GLU A 118 0.97 28.12 -10.88
C GLU A 118 1.39 27.83 -9.42
N GLU A 119 2.69 27.91 -9.11
CA GLU A 119 3.24 27.68 -7.77
C GLU A 119 2.89 28.82 -6.81
N VAL A 120 2.96 30.07 -7.28
CA VAL A 120 2.71 31.29 -6.48
C VAL A 120 1.44 32.05 -6.90
N CYS A 121 0.71 31.56 -7.90
CA CYS A 121 -0.51 32.18 -8.44
C CYS A 121 -0.35 33.67 -8.83
N ARG A 122 0.76 34.03 -9.45
CA ARG A 122 1.03 35.41 -9.91
C ARG A 122 1.93 35.43 -11.14
N SER A 123 1.87 36.53 -11.87
CA SER A 123 2.84 36.84 -12.93
C SER A 123 4.24 37.00 -12.31
N MET A 124 5.21 36.25 -12.82
CA MET A 124 6.63 36.37 -12.50
C MET A 124 7.41 36.70 -13.76
N VAL A 125 8.58 37.32 -13.62
CA VAL A 125 9.44 37.66 -14.76
C VAL A 125 9.80 36.38 -15.51
N SER A 126 9.61 36.35 -16.82
CA SER A 126 10.02 35.22 -17.66
C SER A 126 11.54 35.25 -17.86
N GLU A 127 12.23 34.13 -17.67
CA GLU A 127 13.69 34.00 -17.85
C GLU A 127 14.17 34.30 -19.28
N GLU A 128 13.26 34.42 -20.25
CA GLU A 128 13.57 34.77 -21.64
C GLU A 128 13.80 36.28 -21.87
N VAL A 129 13.72 37.09 -20.82
CA VAL A 129 13.93 38.53 -20.92
C VAL A 129 15.37 38.88 -20.57
N TYR A 130 16.23 38.94 -21.59
CA TYR A 130 17.59 39.46 -21.46
C TYR A 130 17.52 41.00 -21.39
N ILE A 131 18.03 41.58 -20.30
CA ILE A 131 18.34 43.01 -20.27
C ILE A 131 19.48 43.22 -21.26
N SER A 132 19.22 43.88 -22.39
CA SER A 132 20.30 44.40 -23.21
C SER A 132 20.93 45.59 -22.48
N ASP A 133 22.26 45.71 -22.51
CA ASP A 133 23.04 46.79 -21.88
C ASP A 133 22.66 48.21 -22.36
N LEU A 134 21.69 48.32 -23.28
CA LEU A 134 21.14 49.55 -23.84
C LEU A 134 19.74 49.89 -23.30
N GLY A 135 19.23 49.18 -22.29
CA GLY A 135 17.98 49.52 -21.60
C GLY A 135 16.70 49.27 -22.42
N GLY A 136 16.75 48.35 -23.39
CA GLY A 136 15.59 47.96 -24.20
C GLY A 136 15.22 46.48 -24.03
N TRP A 137 13.91 46.19 -23.91
CA TRP A 137 13.36 44.85 -23.94
C TRP A 137 13.37 44.30 -25.38
N LEU A 138 14.14 43.24 -25.64
CA LEU A 138 14.18 42.54 -26.94
C LEU A 138 13.21 41.35 -26.91
N TRP A 139 12.22 41.37 -27.80
CA TRP A 139 11.29 40.27 -28.07
C TRP A 139 11.82 39.49 -29.29
N ARG A 140 11.83 38.15 -29.24
CA ARG A 140 11.94 37.34 -30.47
C ARG A 140 10.60 37.19 -31.15
#